data_AF-A0A971MU47-F1
#
_entry.id   AF-A0A971MU47-F1
#
_cell.length_a   1.000
_cell.length_b   1.000
_cell.length_c   1.000
_cell.angle_alpha   90.00
_cell.angle_beta   90.00
_cell.angle_gamma   90.00
#
_symmetry.space_group_name_H-M   'P 1'
#
loop_
_entity.id
_entity.type
_entity.pdbx_description
1 polymer ?
#
loop_
_entity_poly.entity_id
_entity_poly.type
_entity_poly.pdbx_seq_one_letter_code
_entity_poly.pdbx_strand_id
1 'polypeptide(L)'
;VSVAMFRVYLEEIGIEPIYAAGHSLGEISALTCAGGLKFEDALKIVQKRGRFMQEALPQGLGTMSSISGIEKGLIESECRNCCTNGEIVVISNYNSPEQIVISGHKNAVAKVCEKLSESGAMFTFLNVSSACHSPLMQSAAQNLSMELTKYTFKEMKWPVISNVDALPYIHSSEIVDKLIRQLESPVRWKESMDYISRQGITHAIEIGPKIILKNLMKKNAPEIITFSYDKPVDIQSIKNIFKNEIKAGNEVTKNQTVVAMCLAAAVCTRNRNWNNDQYRKGVIEPYQRIKEIYNSFINQAKEPTVAQMKDALNLLRSIFNTKKVPIKEQNERFINIIETTGTKQMFSDFECEIGGNYTQSLEGILVK
;
A
#
# COMPACT_ATOMS: atom_id res chain seq x y z
N VAL A 1 -3.64 0.39 -2.07
CA VAL A 1 -3.27 1.82 -2.01
C VAL A 1 -2.30 2.17 -3.13
N SER A 2 -1.09 1.58 -3.18
CA SER A 2 -0.08 1.93 -4.19
C SER A 2 -0.57 1.91 -5.64
N VAL A 3 -1.28 0.87 -6.08
CA VAL A 3 -1.81 0.81 -7.46
C VAL A 3 -2.82 1.93 -7.76
N ALA A 4 -3.66 2.31 -6.78
CA ALA A 4 -4.61 3.40 -6.97
C ALA A 4 -3.89 4.75 -7.05
N MET A 5 -2.93 4.99 -6.16
CA MET A 5 -2.09 6.19 -6.17
C MET A 5 -1.27 6.30 -7.47
N PHE A 6 -0.76 5.17 -7.99
CA PHE A 6 -0.08 5.14 -9.28
C PHE A 6 -0.97 5.55 -10.45
N ARG A 7 -2.24 5.10 -10.45
CA ARG A 7 -3.20 5.48 -11.49
C ARG A 7 -3.51 6.97 -11.45
N VAL A 8 -3.72 7.53 -10.26
CA VAL A 8 -3.89 8.99 -10.08
C VAL A 8 -2.65 9.74 -10.55
N TYR A 9 -1.45 9.26 -10.21
CA TYR A 9 -0.19 9.83 -10.70
C TYR A 9 -0.12 9.82 -12.24
N LEU A 10 -0.47 8.71 -12.89
CA LEU A 10 -0.51 8.65 -14.36
C LEU A 10 -1.58 9.55 -14.97
N GLU A 11 -2.71 9.75 -14.30
CA GLU A 11 -3.77 10.66 -14.77
C GLU A 11 -3.37 12.14 -14.62
N GLU A 12 -2.75 12.52 -13.50
CA GLU A 12 -2.40 13.92 -13.21
C GLU A 12 -1.06 14.36 -13.80
N ILE A 13 -0.09 13.46 -13.85
CA ILE A 13 1.30 13.76 -14.25
C ILE A 13 1.61 13.15 -15.62
N GLY A 14 1.14 11.93 -15.90
CA GLY A 14 1.24 11.30 -17.22
C GLY A 14 2.61 10.77 -17.63
N ILE A 15 3.61 10.83 -16.74
CA ILE A 15 4.97 10.37 -17.04
C ILE A 15 5.13 8.92 -16.61
N GLU A 16 5.34 8.04 -17.60
CA GLU A 16 5.61 6.62 -17.35
C GLU A 16 7.03 6.42 -16.77
N PRO A 17 7.22 5.50 -15.82
CA PRO A 17 8.53 5.25 -15.23
C PRO A 17 9.44 4.46 -16.18
N ILE A 18 10.74 4.73 -16.14
CA ILE A 18 11.76 3.95 -16.86
C ILE A 18 12.01 2.61 -16.15
N TYR A 19 11.97 2.60 -14.81
CA TYR A 19 12.05 1.39 -13.98
C TYR A 19 11.02 1.48 -12.86
N ALA A 20 10.52 0.31 -12.43
CA ALA A 20 9.75 0.20 -11.20
C ALA A 20 10.43 -0.77 -10.23
N ALA A 21 10.36 -0.46 -8.94
CA ALA A 21 10.80 -1.34 -7.88
C ALA A 21 9.84 -1.23 -6.70
N GLY A 22 9.64 -2.33 -5.99
CA GLY A 22 8.84 -2.33 -4.77
C GLY A 22 9.42 -3.28 -3.75
N HIS A 23 9.31 -2.92 -2.48
CA HIS A 23 9.92 -3.66 -1.38
C HIS A 23 8.98 -4.76 -0.88
N SER A 24 9.41 -6.02 -0.94
CA SER A 24 8.66 -7.22 -0.58
C SER A 24 7.28 -7.26 -1.24
N LEU A 25 6.20 -7.01 -0.49
CA LEU A 25 4.82 -6.86 -1.01
C LEU A 25 4.72 -5.80 -2.13
N GLY A 26 5.53 -4.75 -2.04
CA GLY A 26 5.60 -3.69 -3.04
C GLY A 26 6.00 -4.20 -4.42
N GLU A 27 6.74 -5.31 -4.52
CA GLU A 27 7.14 -5.89 -5.81
C GLU A 27 5.91 -6.31 -6.62
N ILE A 28 4.90 -6.91 -5.98
CA ILE A 28 3.63 -7.27 -6.63
C ILE A 28 2.88 -5.99 -7.08
N SER A 29 2.97 -4.90 -6.31
CA SER A 29 2.39 -3.62 -6.73
C SER A 29 3.12 -3.05 -7.95
N ALA A 30 4.46 -3.13 -8.00
CA ALA A 30 5.27 -2.69 -9.14
C ALA A 30 4.96 -3.51 -10.40
N LEU A 31 4.91 -4.84 -10.29
CA LEU A 31 4.48 -5.75 -11.37
C LEU A 31 3.08 -5.42 -11.90
N THR A 32 2.13 -5.11 -10.99
CA THR A 32 0.76 -4.73 -11.37
C THR A 32 0.73 -3.39 -12.09
N CYS A 33 1.46 -2.38 -11.58
CA CYS A 33 1.56 -1.06 -12.21
C CYS A 33 2.20 -1.14 -13.61
N ALA A 34 3.19 -2.02 -13.79
CA ALA A 34 3.84 -2.28 -15.06
C ALA A 34 2.99 -3.12 -16.04
N GLY A 35 1.81 -3.58 -15.63
CA GLY A 35 0.89 -4.36 -16.46
C GLY A 35 1.15 -5.87 -16.47
N GLY A 36 2.14 -6.36 -15.72
CA GLY A 36 2.48 -7.79 -15.64
C GLY A 36 1.43 -8.62 -14.89
N LEU A 37 0.59 -7.97 -14.07
CA LEU A 37 -0.52 -8.58 -13.36
C LEU A 37 -1.80 -7.75 -13.52
N LYS A 38 -2.95 -8.42 -13.60
CA LYS A 38 -4.24 -7.75 -13.42
C LYS A 38 -4.39 -7.35 -11.95
N PHE A 39 -4.96 -6.18 -11.70
CA PHE A 39 -5.16 -5.66 -10.34
C PHE A 39 -5.98 -6.60 -9.44
N GLU A 40 -7.05 -7.18 -9.97
CA GLU A 40 -7.92 -8.12 -9.24
C GLU A 40 -7.17 -9.39 -8.81
N ASP A 41 -6.28 -9.88 -9.68
CA ASP A 41 -5.47 -11.07 -9.41
C ASP A 41 -4.37 -10.73 -8.41
N ALA A 42 -3.72 -9.58 -8.54
CA ALA A 42 -2.76 -9.08 -7.57
C ALA A 42 -3.36 -9.01 -6.15
N LEU A 43 -4.62 -8.56 -6.00
CA LEU A 43 -5.31 -8.54 -4.71
C LEU A 43 -5.50 -9.93 -4.09
N LYS A 44 -5.88 -10.92 -4.91
CA LYS A 44 -6.02 -12.31 -4.44
C LYS A 44 -4.66 -12.89 -4.05
N ILE A 45 -3.64 -12.68 -4.89
CA ILE A 45 -2.27 -13.13 -4.64
C ILE A 45 -1.73 -12.56 -3.33
N VAL A 46 -1.83 -11.24 -3.10
CA VAL A 46 -1.30 -10.64 -1.87
C VAL A 46 -2.05 -11.09 -0.62
N GLN A 47 -3.37 -11.29 -0.72
CA GLN A 47 -4.16 -11.83 0.38
C GLN A 47 -3.72 -13.25 0.73
N LYS A 48 -3.59 -14.12 -0.27
CA LYS A 48 -3.14 -15.51 -0.11
C LYS A 48 -1.70 -15.58 0.39
N ARG A 49 -0.78 -14.82 -0.20
CA ARG A 49 0.61 -14.69 0.25
C ARG A 49 0.68 -14.30 1.72
N GLY A 50 -0.03 -13.24 2.13
CA GLY A 50 -0.05 -12.79 3.51
C GLY A 50 -0.58 -13.86 4.47
N ARG A 51 -1.65 -14.56 4.08
CA ARG A 51 -2.21 -15.69 4.84
C ARG A 51 -1.21 -16.84 4.96
N PHE A 52 -0.62 -17.29 3.86
CA PHE A 52 0.34 -18.39 3.86
C PHE A 52 1.58 -18.08 4.71
N MET A 53 2.11 -16.86 4.62
CA MET A 53 3.24 -16.42 5.46
C MET A 53 2.89 -16.35 6.95
N GLN A 54 1.62 -16.06 7.28
CA GLN A 54 1.14 -16.07 8.67
C GLN A 54 0.93 -17.49 9.19
N GLU A 55 0.50 -18.43 8.33
CA GLU A 55 0.25 -19.83 8.66
C GLU A 55 1.53 -20.69 8.64
N ALA A 56 2.62 -20.21 8.02
CA ALA A 56 3.87 -20.96 7.91
C ALA A 56 4.52 -21.29 9.25
N LEU A 57 4.31 -20.45 10.27
CA LEU A 57 4.78 -20.67 11.64
C LEU A 57 3.66 -20.45 12.65
N PRO A 58 3.61 -21.27 13.72
CA PRO A 58 2.78 -20.97 14.87
C PRO A 58 3.02 -19.55 15.39
N GLN A 59 1.93 -18.89 15.78
CA GLN A 59 1.98 -17.50 16.22
C GLN A 59 2.95 -17.32 17.40
N GLY A 60 3.83 -16.33 17.29
CA GLY A 60 4.79 -15.96 18.34
C GLY A 60 6.12 -16.72 18.29
N LEU A 61 6.28 -17.70 17.40
CA LEU A 61 7.56 -18.39 17.21
C LEU A 61 8.51 -17.64 16.26
N GLY A 62 7.97 -16.89 15.30
CA GLY A 62 8.74 -16.07 14.37
C GLY A 62 8.85 -14.62 14.80
N THR A 63 9.96 -13.95 14.45
CA THR A 63 10.11 -12.50 14.60
C THR A 63 11.08 -11.92 13.58
N MET A 64 11.16 -10.59 13.53
CA MET A 64 12.12 -9.84 12.74
C MET A 64 12.69 -8.69 13.57
N SER A 65 13.96 -8.36 13.36
CA SER A 65 14.64 -7.24 14.01
C SER A 65 15.43 -6.43 13.00
N SER A 66 15.24 -5.10 13.00
CA SER A 66 16.09 -4.19 12.24
C SER A 66 17.33 -3.88 13.05
N ILE A 67 18.51 -4.00 12.43
CA ILE A 67 19.83 -3.79 13.01
C ILE A 67 20.51 -2.63 12.28
N SER A 68 21.19 -1.76 13.04
CA SER A 68 21.92 -0.60 12.53
C SER A 68 23.11 -0.24 13.42
N GLY A 69 24.00 0.62 12.92
CA GLY A 69 25.17 1.10 13.68
C GLY A 69 26.36 0.15 13.71
N ILE A 70 26.34 -0.92 12.92
CA ILE A 70 27.42 -1.91 12.85
C ILE A 70 27.62 -2.40 11.42
N GLU A 71 28.80 -2.94 11.12
CA GLU A 71 29.11 -3.45 9.79
C GLU A 71 28.31 -4.73 9.47
N LYS A 72 27.81 -4.83 8.23
CA LYS A 72 27.06 -5.99 7.73
C LYS A 72 27.76 -7.33 7.99
N GLY A 73 29.10 -7.38 7.88
CA GLY A 73 29.87 -8.62 7.98
C GLY A 73 29.75 -9.26 9.37
N LEU A 74 29.64 -8.43 10.41
CA LEU A 74 29.45 -8.89 11.78
C LEU A 74 28.01 -9.38 12.02
N ILE A 75 27.01 -8.74 11.39
CA ILE A 75 25.63 -9.23 11.43
C ILE A 75 25.53 -10.61 10.76
N GLU A 76 26.16 -10.75 9.59
CA GLU A 76 26.23 -12.02 8.87
C GLU A 76 26.92 -13.12 9.69
N SER A 77 28.03 -12.81 10.37
CA SER A 77 28.72 -13.79 11.22
C SER A 77 27.88 -14.21 12.42
N GLU A 78 27.25 -13.28 13.13
CA GLU A 78 26.42 -13.63 14.28
C GLU A 78 25.16 -14.40 13.88
N CYS A 79 24.54 -14.08 12.74
CA CYS A 79 23.45 -14.92 12.21
C CYS A 79 23.94 -16.35 11.94
N ARG A 80 25.10 -16.54 11.32
CA ARG A 80 25.66 -17.89 11.08
C ARG A 80 25.97 -18.62 12.40
N ASN A 81 26.55 -17.93 13.37
CA ASN A 81 26.92 -18.50 14.67
C ASN A 81 25.71 -18.90 15.51
N CYS A 82 24.61 -18.15 15.44
CA CYS A 82 23.39 -18.41 16.21
C CYS A 82 22.37 -19.30 15.48
N CYS A 83 22.55 -19.56 14.19
CA CYS A 83 21.65 -20.40 13.41
C CYS A 83 21.97 -21.89 13.64
N THR A 84 20.97 -22.65 14.12
CA THR A 84 21.09 -24.10 14.36
C THR A 84 19.94 -24.86 13.73
N ASN A 85 20.01 -26.20 13.68
CA ASN A 85 18.96 -27.05 13.09
C ASN A 85 17.56 -26.86 13.72
N GLY A 86 17.47 -26.38 14.97
CA GLY A 86 16.19 -26.10 15.64
C GLY A 86 15.85 -24.62 15.80
N GLU A 87 16.82 -23.72 15.61
CA GLU A 87 16.67 -22.29 15.84
C GLU A 87 17.34 -21.51 14.70
N ILE A 88 16.62 -21.37 13.59
CA ILE A 88 17.04 -20.60 12.41
C ILE A 88 17.00 -19.08 12.67
N VAL A 89 18.05 -18.37 12.26
CA VAL A 89 18.11 -16.91 12.11
C VAL A 89 18.94 -16.55 10.88
N VAL A 90 18.43 -15.66 10.04
CA VAL A 90 19.08 -15.23 8.79
C VAL A 90 18.86 -13.74 8.56
N ILE A 91 19.65 -13.15 7.66
CA ILE A 91 19.34 -11.83 7.12
C ILE A 91 18.15 -11.95 6.16
N SER A 92 17.11 -11.14 6.40
CA SER A 92 15.89 -11.06 5.61
C SER A 92 15.83 -9.84 4.70
N ASN A 93 16.54 -8.75 5.03
CA ASN A 93 16.57 -7.57 4.20
C ASN A 93 17.92 -6.86 4.25
N TYR A 94 18.46 -6.53 3.08
CA TYR A 94 19.53 -5.55 2.92
C TYR A 94 18.88 -4.24 2.46
N ASN A 95 18.43 -3.40 3.40
CA ASN A 95 17.64 -2.21 3.08
C ASN A 95 18.50 -1.01 2.68
N SER A 96 19.65 -0.83 3.35
CA SER A 96 20.62 0.22 3.05
C SER A 96 21.99 -0.15 3.63
N PRO A 97 23.08 0.59 3.34
CA PRO A 97 24.38 0.34 3.96
C PRO A 97 24.34 0.26 5.49
N GLU A 98 23.47 1.07 6.11
CA GLU A 98 23.34 1.19 7.57
C GLU A 98 22.16 0.43 8.18
N GLN A 99 21.34 -0.26 7.38
CA GLN A 99 20.10 -0.88 7.88
C GLN A 99 19.90 -2.26 7.26
N ILE A 100 20.03 -3.27 8.11
CA ILE A 100 19.82 -4.69 7.78
C ILE A 100 18.70 -5.22 8.67
N VAL A 101 17.90 -6.15 8.16
CA VAL A 101 16.87 -6.83 8.96
C VAL A 101 17.22 -8.30 9.02
N ILE A 102 17.12 -8.87 10.23
CA ILE A 102 17.23 -10.30 10.47
C ILE A 102 15.86 -10.87 10.80
N SER A 103 15.61 -12.12 10.42
CA SER A 103 14.39 -12.85 10.74
C SER A 103 14.68 -14.30 11.07
N GLY A 104 13.76 -14.93 11.80
CA GLY A 104 13.93 -16.31 12.23
C GLY A 104 13.07 -16.66 13.44
N HIS A 105 13.47 -17.71 14.13
CA HIS A 105 12.92 -18.06 15.42
C HIS A 105 13.20 -16.96 16.44
N LYS A 106 12.20 -16.64 17.27
CA LYS A 106 12.24 -15.55 18.24
C LYS A 106 13.50 -15.56 19.13
N ASN A 107 13.84 -16.72 19.67
CA ASN A 107 15.01 -16.88 20.54
C ASN A 107 16.33 -16.68 19.77
N ALA A 108 16.42 -17.21 18.55
CA ALA A 108 17.60 -17.07 17.71
C ALA A 108 17.87 -15.60 17.35
N VAL A 109 16.81 -14.88 16.96
CA VAL A 109 16.89 -13.44 16.67
C VAL A 109 17.29 -12.66 17.92
N ALA A 110 16.72 -12.97 19.09
CA ALA A 110 17.07 -12.31 20.34
C ALA A 110 18.54 -12.50 20.72
N LYS A 111 19.07 -13.73 20.58
CA LYS A 111 20.50 -14.02 20.82
C LYS A 111 21.43 -13.22 19.90
N VAL A 112 21.09 -13.11 18.62
CA VAL A 112 21.86 -12.28 17.67
C VAL A 112 21.81 -10.81 18.06
N CYS A 113 20.63 -10.28 18.42
CA CYS A 113 20.50 -8.89 18.86
C CYS A 113 21.34 -8.60 20.10
N GLU A 114 21.35 -9.50 21.09
CA GLU A 114 22.16 -9.36 22.32
C GLU A 114 23.66 -9.28 22.01
N LYS A 115 24.18 -10.25 21.25
CA LYS A 115 25.60 -10.30 20.83
C LYS A 115 26.03 -9.07 20.02
N LEU A 116 25.17 -8.62 19.11
CA LEU A 116 25.45 -7.42 18.32
C LEU A 116 25.38 -6.14 19.17
N SER A 117 24.50 -6.10 20.18
CA SER A 117 24.41 -4.97 21.12
C SER A 117 25.66 -4.83 21.98
N GLU A 118 26.29 -5.94 22.37
CA GLU A 118 27.60 -5.93 23.05
C GLU A 118 28.69 -5.31 22.18
N SER A 119 28.52 -5.35 20.86
CA SER A 119 29.42 -4.75 19.88
C SER A 119 28.97 -3.35 19.41
N GLY A 120 27.99 -2.73 20.10
CA GLY A 120 27.53 -1.36 19.84
C GLY A 120 26.42 -1.23 18.80
N ALA A 121 25.83 -2.33 18.32
CA ALA A 121 24.70 -2.26 17.39
C ALA A 121 23.42 -1.77 18.08
N MET A 122 22.61 -1.01 17.35
CA MET A 122 21.23 -0.69 17.74
C MET A 122 20.27 -1.64 17.03
N PHE A 123 19.26 -2.12 17.75
CA PHE A 123 18.23 -2.96 17.16
C PHE A 123 16.81 -2.53 17.54
N THR A 124 15.84 -2.91 16.70
CA THR A 124 14.41 -2.71 16.95
C THR A 124 13.62 -3.89 16.41
N PHE A 125 12.90 -4.57 17.30
CA PHE A 125 11.97 -5.62 16.89
C PHE A 125 10.80 -5.02 16.10
N LEU A 126 10.53 -5.61 14.94
CA LEU A 126 9.43 -5.18 14.08
C LEU A 126 8.11 -5.73 14.61
N ASN A 127 7.02 -4.97 14.44
CA ASN A 127 5.68 -5.38 14.85
C ASN A 127 5.07 -6.40 13.87
N VAL A 128 5.73 -7.56 13.73
CA VAL A 128 5.35 -8.69 12.90
C VAL A 128 5.62 -9.98 13.67
N SER A 129 4.69 -10.93 13.58
CA SER A 129 4.78 -12.25 14.24
C SER A 129 5.24 -13.37 13.31
N SER A 130 5.83 -13.00 12.16
CA SER A 130 6.31 -13.93 11.13
C SER A 130 7.80 -13.72 10.86
N ALA A 131 8.47 -14.79 10.45
CA ALA A 131 9.88 -14.80 10.07
C ALA A 131 10.03 -14.65 8.55
N CYS A 132 9.50 -13.55 8.00
CA CYS A 132 9.48 -13.31 6.55
C CYS A 132 10.89 -13.37 5.94
N HIS A 133 11.00 -13.77 4.66
CA HIS A 133 12.26 -13.77 3.91
C HIS A 133 13.32 -14.68 4.56
N SER A 134 12.89 -15.88 4.99
CA SER A 134 13.74 -16.88 5.60
C SER A 134 13.32 -18.30 5.20
N PRO A 135 14.18 -19.32 5.39
CA PRO A 135 13.83 -20.72 5.13
C PRO A 135 12.58 -21.21 5.87
N LEU A 136 12.17 -20.53 6.95
CA LEU A 136 10.96 -20.85 7.70
C LEU A 136 9.68 -20.59 6.90
N MET A 137 9.76 -19.87 5.77
CA MET A 137 8.64 -19.61 4.86
C MET A 137 8.44 -20.69 3.79
N GLN A 138 9.19 -21.80 3.82
CA GLN A 138 9.13 -22.85 2.78
C GLN A 138 7.70 -23.37 2.51
N SER A 139 6.91 -23.62 3.57
CA SER A 139 5.51 -24.05 3.41
C SER A 139 4.63 -22.99 2.76
N ALA A 140 4.89 -21.71 3.06
CA ALA A 140 4.20 -20.60 2.39
C ALA A 140 4.59 -20.48 0.92
N ALA A 141 5.86 -20.69 0.58
CA ALA A 141 6.35 -20.67 -0.78
C ALA A 141 5.75 -21.80 -1.63
N GLN A 142 5.63 -23.02 -1.08
CA GLN A 142 4.95 -24.13 -1.72
C GLN A 142 3.46 -23.83 -1.99
N ASN A 143 2.75 -23.30 -0.99
CA ASN A 143 1.35 -22.91 -1.13
C ASN A 143 1.17 -21.77 -2.14
N LEU A 144 2.07 -20.79 -2.12
CA LEU A 144 2.07 -19.69 -3.07
C LEU A 144 2.34 -20.20 -4.49
N SER A 145 3.29 -21.12 -4.67
CA SER A 145 3.58 -21.73 -5.97
C SER A 145 2.32 -22.31 -6.62
N MET A 146 1.58 -23.16 -5.88
CA MET A 146 0.31 -23.71 -6.34
C MET A 146 -0.73 -22.62 -6.65
N GLU A 147 -0.80 -21.57 -5.83
CA GLU A 147 -1.71 -20.46 -6.04
C GLU A 147 -1.37 -19.65 -7.30
N LEU A 148 -0.08 -19.37 -7.56
CA LEU A 148 0.35 -18.55 -8.70
C LEU A 148 0.02 -19.20 -10.06
N THR A 149 -0.04 -20.53 -10.14
CA THR A 149 -0.44 -21.25 -11.38
C THR A 149 -1.84 -20.91 -11.89
N LYS A 150 -2.70 -20.31 -11.06
CA LYS A 150 -4.08 -19.94 -11.40
C LYS A 150 -4.19 -18.62 -12.14
N TYR A 151 -3.09 -17.88 -12.28
CA TYR A 151 -3.07 -16.53 -12.81
C TYR A 151 -2.21 -16.43 -14.07
N THR A 152 -2.54 -15.46 -14.91
CA THR A 152 -1.76 -15.15 -16.12
C THR A 152 -0.86 -13.95 -15.86
N PHE A 153 0.42 -14.14 -16.14
CA PHE A 153 1.43 -13.08 -16.10
C PHE A 153 1.70 -12.58 -17.52
N LYS A 154 1.90 -11.27 -17.65
CA LYS A 154 2.12 -10.61 -18.93
C LYS A 154 3.46 -9.89 -18.96
N GLU A 155 3.94 -9.61 -20.16
CA GLU A 155 5.07 -8.72 -20.35
C GLU A 155 4.76 -7.32 -19.80
N MET A 156 5.78 -6.74 -19.19
CA MET A 156 5.69 -5.46 -18.50
C MET A 156 6.03 -4.31 -19.45
N LYS A 157 5.32 -3.19 -19.30
CA LYS A 157 5.56 -1.97 -20.09
C LYS A 157 6.93 -1.34 -19.83
N TRP A 158 7.43 -1.50 -18.61
CA TRP A 158 8.74 -1.06 -18.17
C TRP A 158 9.35 -2.11 -17.24
N PRO A 159 10.68 -2.21 -17.16
CA PRO A 159 11.33 -3.22 -16.33
C PRO A 159 11.03 -3.04 -14.84
N VAL A 160 10.75 -4.16 -14.16
CA VAL A 160 10.56 -4.21 -12.70
C VAL A 160 11.76 -4.88 -12.06
N ILE A 161 12.31 -4.31 -10.99
CA ILE A 161 13.46 -4.91 -10.29
C ILE A 161 12.99 -5.98 -9.31
N SER A 162 13.51 -7.20 -9.48
CA SER A 162 13.26 -8.32 -8.56
C SER A 162 14.03 -8.13 -7.25
N ASN A 163 13.38 -8.36 -6.11
CA ASN A 163 14.02 -8.28 -4.80
C ASN A 163 15.03 -9.41 -4.56
N VAL A 164 14.93 -10.53 -5.29
CA VAL A 164 15.73 -11.75 -5.07
C VAL A 164 17.08 -11.66 -5.77
N ASP A 165 17.06 -11.13 -7.00
CA ASP A 165 18.25 -11.06 -7.86
C ASP A 165 18.84 -9.65 -7.95
N ALA A 166 18.10 -8.64 -7.47
CA ALA A 166 18.42 -7.21 -7.59
C ALA A 166 18.59 -6.72 -9.03
N LEU A 167 17.97 -7.42 -9.99
CA LEU A 167 18.01 -7.15 -11.42
C LEU A 167 16.59 -7.08 -11.98
N PRO A 168 16.40 -6.43 -13.15
CA PRO A 168 15.11 -6.44 -13.82
C PRO A 168 14.64 -7.84 -14.17
N TYR A 169 13.33 -8.06 -14.12
CA TYR A 169 12.70 -9.16 -14.83
C TYR A 169 12.95 -8.99 -16.34
N ILE A 170 13.41 -10.06 -16.99
CA ILE A 170 13.65 -10.09 -18.44
C ILE A 170 12.35 -10.48 -19.17
N HIS A 171 11.64 -11.46 -18.63
CA HIS A 171 10.41 -12.01 -19.21
C HIS A 171 9.36 -12.30 -18.14
N SER A 172 8.08 -12.30 -18.54
CA SER A 172 6.99 -12.59 -17.61
C SER A 172 7.02 -14.02 -17.05
N SER A 173 7.69 -14.94 -17.75
CA SER A 173 7.88 -16.33 -17.30
C SER A 173 8.71 -16.46 -16.02
N GLU A 174 9.55 -15.47 -15.71
CA GLU A 174 10.37 -15.46 -14.49
C GLU A 174 9.58 -15.03 -13.24
N ILE A 175 8.42 -14.38 -13.41
CA ILE A 175 7.68 -13.75 -12.31
C ILE A 175 7.30 -14.78 -11.24
N VAL A 176 6.82 -15.95 -11.65
CA VAL A 176 6.38 -16.99 -10.72
C VAL A 176 7.55 -17.50 -9.87
N ASP A 177 8.65 -17.89 -10.51
CA ASP A 177 9.85 -18.40 -9.81
C ASP A 177 10.38 -17.38 -8.80
N LYS A 178 10.61 -16.14 -9.24
CA LYS A 178 11.21 -15.12 -8.38
C LYS A 178 10.26 -14.72 -7.26
N LEU A 179 8.94 -14.64 -7.47
CA LEU A 179 7.98 -14.36 -6.39
C LEU A 179 7.93 -15.50 -5.35
N ILE A 180 8.11 -16.77 -5.76
CA ILE A 180 8.21 -17.91 -4.82
C ILE A 180 9.51 -17.79 -4.01
N ARG A 181 10.65 -17.65 -4.69
CA ARG A 181 11.98 -17.51 -4.04
C ARG A 181 12.04 -16.32 -3.10
N GLN A 182 11.34 -15.23 -3.42
CA GLN A 182 11.24 -14.02 -2.60
C GLN A 182 10.73 -14.29 -1.17
N LEU A 183 9.90 -15.32 -0.94
CA LEU A 183 9.41 -15.63 0.41
C LEU A 183 10.50 -16.18 1.33
N GLU A 184 11.47 -16.88 0.77
CA GLU A 184 12.52 -17.59 1.51
C GLU A 184 13.88 -16.87 1.46
N SER A 185 14.04 -15.94 0.51
CA SER A 185 15.29 -15.24 0.24
C SER A 185 15.26 -13.81 0.75
N PRO A 186 16.43 -13.23 1.08
CA PRO A 186 16.51 -11.83 1.50
C PRO A 186 16.03 -10.88 0.41
N VAL A 187 15.39 -9.79 0.82
CA VAL A 187 15.11 -8.65 -0.05
C VAL A 187 16.39 -7.84 -0.21
N ARG A 188 16.97 -7.85 -1.42
CA ARG A 188 18.23 -7.18 -1.76
C ARG A 188 18.01 -5.73 -2.22
N TRP A 189 17.28 -4.96 -1.41
CA TRP A 189 16.86 -3.59 -1.78
C TRP A 189 18.03 -2.65 -2.05
N LYS A 190 19.10 -2.71 -1.24
CA LYS A 190 20.32 -1.91 -1.46
C LYS A 190 20.89 -2.15 -2.84
N GLU A 191 21.02 -3.42 -3.23
CA GLU A 191 21.58 -3.79 -4.54
C GLU A 191 20.63 -3.41 -5.68
N SER A 192 19.31 -3.48 -5.46
CA SER A 192 18.33 -2.96 -6.40
C SER A 192 18.49 -1.45 -6.63
N MET A 193 18.75 -0.67 -5.57
CA MET A 193 18.97 0.77 -5.69
C MET A 193 20.33 1.08 -6.35
N ASP A 194 21.39 0.31 -6.04
CA ASP A 194 22.68 0.40 -6.75
C ASP A 194 22.52 0.17 -8.25
N TYR A 195 21.74 -0.85 -8.64
CA TYR A 195 21.46 -1.14 -10.04
C TYR A 195 20.78 0.06 -10.72
N ILE A 196 19.74 0.61 -10.10
CA ILE A 196 18.98 1.77 -10.60
C ILE A 196 19.88 3.01 -10.74
N SER A 197 20.71 3.32 -9.72
CA SER A 197 21.65 4.45 -9.76
C SER A 197 22.64 4.30 -10.93
N ARG A 198 23.18 3.10 -11.15
CA ARG A 198 24.07 2.81 -12.29
C ARG A 198 23.41 2.97 -13.66
N GLN A 199 22.07 2.92 -13.75
CA GLN A 199 21.34 3.21 -15.00
C GLN A 199 21.22 4.71 -15.28
N GLY A 200 21.77 5.59 -14.43
CA GLY A 200 21.70 7.04 -14.61
C GLY A 200 20.35 7.66 -14.26
N ILE A 201 19.54 6.96 -13.45
CA ILE A 201 18.28 7.51 -12.95
C ILE A 201 18.56 8.67 -12.01
N THR A 202 17.95 9.82 -12.27
CA THR A 202 18.16 11.06 -11.50
C THR A 202 16.99 11.40 -10.57
N HIS A 203 15.80 10.87 -10.86
CA HIS A 203 14.59 11.16 -10.11
C HIS A 203 13.83 9.87 -9.79
N ALA A 204 13.28 9.79 -8.57
CA ALA A 204 12.46 8.69 -8.11
C ALA A 204 11.19 9.18 -7.40
N ILE A 205 10.10 8.43 -7.51
CA ILE A 205 8.82 8.76 -6.88
C ILE A 205 8.35 7.53 -6.09
N GLU A 206 8.25 7.65 -4.77
CA GLU A 206 7.62 6.65 -3.92
C GLU A 206 6.10 6.70 -4.10
N ILE A 207 5.53 5.57 -4.54
CA ILE A 207 4.10 5.38 -4.72
C ILE A 207 3.55 4.47 -3.60
N GLY A 208 2.99 5.09 -2.58
CA GLY A 208 2.43 4.43 -1.42
C GLY A 208 2.33 5.39 -0.24
N PRO A 209 1.71 4.97 0.86
CA PRO A 209 1.62 5.81 2.05
C PRO A 209 2.99 5.99 2.71
N LYS A 210 3.16 7.10 3.43
CA LYS A 210 4.39 7.43 4.20
C LYS A 210 5.57 7.84 3.28
N ILE A 211 6.79 7.68 3.79
CA ILE A 211 8.04 8.13 3.17
C ILE A 211 9.18 7.11 3.37
N ILE A 212 8.84 5.82 3.49
CA ILE A 212 9.83 4.79 3.88
C ILE A 212 10.82 4.57 2.74
N LEU A 213 10.33 4.34 1.52
CA LEU A 213 11.20 4.11 0.36
C LEU A 213 11.93 5.38 -0.05
N LYS A 214 11.34 6.57 0.13
CA LYS A 214 12.02 7.86 -0.04
C LYS A 214 13.24 7.96 0.89
N ASN A 215 13.08 7.59 2.15
CA ASN A 215 14.19 7.60 3.12
C ASN A 215 15.23 6.53 2.81
N LEU A 216 14.82 5.33 2.37
CA LEU A 216 15.76 4.31 1.93
C LEU A 216 16.53 4.73 0.68
N MET A 217 15.88 5.36 -0.30
CA MET A 217 16.55 5.84 -1.50
C MET A 217 17.66 6.84 -1.13
N LYS A 218 17.36 7.82 -0.27
CA LYS A 218 18.37 8.77 0.24
C LYS A 218 19.60 8.11 0.89
N LYS A 219 19.41 6.97 1.56
CA LYS A 219 20.51 6.22 2.18
C LYS A 219 21.31 5.37 1.20
N ASN A 220 20.73 4.99 0.07
CA ASN A 220 21.37 4.12 -0.92
C ASN A 220 22.00 4.91 -2.07
N ALA A 221 21.31 5.94 -2.53
CA ALA A 221 21.64 6.75 -3.70
C ALA A 221 21.25 8.23 -3.42
N PRO A 222 22.01 8.93 -2.56
CA PRO A 222 21.70 10.31 -2.14
C PRO A 222 21.67 11.32 -3.31
N GLU A 223 22.29 10.99 -4.44
CA GLU A 223 22.27 11.76 -5.69
C GLU A 223 20.93 11.72 -6.41
N ILE A 224 20.06 10.73 -6.12
CA ILE A 224 18.75 10.60 -6.75
C ILE A 224 17.72 11.45 -6.00
N ILE A 225 17.17 12.45 -6.69
CA ILE A 225 16.12 13.31 -6.15
C ILE A 225 14.85 12.48 -5.99
N THR A 226 14.40 12.29 -4.75
CA THR A 226 13.30 11.39 -4.43
C THR A 226 12.10 12.11 -3.85
N PHE A 227 10.91 11.84 -4.39
CA PHE A 227 9.62 12.38 -3.97
C PHE A 227 8.74 11.28 -3.37
N SER A 228 7.70 11.66 -2.62
CA SER A 228 6.62 10.79 -2.17
C SER A 228 5.30 11.33 -2.70
N TYR A 229 4.56 10.52 -3.46
CA TYR A 229 3.26 10.89 -4.03
C TYR A 229 2.10 10.78 -3.02
N ASP A 230 2.43 10.93 -1.73
CA ASP A 230 1.51 11.05 -0.60
C ASP A 230 1.64 12.43 0.09
N LYS A 231 2.62 13.25 -0.32
CA LYS A 231 2.93 14.54 0.31
C LYS A 231 2.60 15.69 -0.65
N PRO A 232 1.69 16.62 -0.27
CA PRO A 232 1.31 17.74 -1.14
C PRO A 232 2.49 18.57 -1.65
N VAL A 233 3.49 18.82 -0.81
CA VAL A 233 4.71 19.56 -1.18
C VAL A 233 5.51 18.84 -2.27
N ASP A 234 5.64 17.52 -2.17
CA ASP A 234 6.34 16.71 -3.17
C ASP A 234 5.53 16.65 -4.48
N ILE A 235 4.20 16.50 -4.41
CA ILE A 235 3.32 16.52 -5.59
C ILE A 235 3.44 17.85 -6.33
N GLN A 236 3.45 18.98 -5.62
CA GLN A 236 3.66 20.29 -6.25
C GLN A 236 5.05 20.41 -6.89
N SER A 237 6.08 19.87 -6.23
CA SER A 237 7.44 19.86 -6.77
C SER A 237 7.53 19.04 -8.07
N ILE A 238 6.91 17.86 -8.10
CA ILE A 238 6.77 17.02 -9.31
C ILE A 238 6.08 17.83 -10.41
N LYS A 239 4.93 18.46 -10.12
CA LYS A 239 4.18 19.27 -11.09
C LYS A 239 5.00 20.43 -11.66
N ASN A 240 5.85 21.04 -10.84
CA ASN A 240 6.71 22.14 -11.28
C ASN A 240 7.86 21.65 -12.17
N ILE A 241 8.52 20.55 -11.80
CA ILE A 241 9.64 19.97 -12.56
C ILE A 241 9.17 19.49 -13.93
N PHE A 242 8.03 18.82 -13.97
CA PHE A 242 7.49 18.21 -15.19
C PHE A 242 6.44 19.08 -15.88
N LYS A 243 6.36 20.37 -15.56
CA LYS A 243 5.31 21.27 -16.06
C LYS A 243 5.15 21.26 -17.58
N ASN A 244 6.25 21.10 -18.32
CA ASN A 244 6.25 21.09 -19.79
C ASN A 244 5.89 19.73 -20.40
N GLU A 245 5.89 18.67 -19.59
CA GLU A 245 5.61 17.28 -20.00
C GLU A 245 4.19 16.84 -19.59
N ILE A 246 3.62 17.48 -18.57
CA ILE A 246 2.24 17.27 -18.16
C ILE A 246 1.34 17.75 -19.30
N LYS A 247 0.67 16.80 -19.95
CA LYS A 247 -0.39 17.11 -20.92
C LYS A 247 -1.41 18.00 -20.22
N ALA A 248 -1.78 19.12 -20.86
CA ALA A 248 -2.88 19.96 -20.38
C ALA A 248 -4.15 19.10 -20.29
N GLY A 249 -4.44 18.61 -19.09
CA GLY A 249 -5.40 17.54 -18.84
C GLY A 249 -6.30 17.91 -17.69
N ASN A 250 -7.54 18.26 -18.04
CA ASN A 250 -8.76 18.38 -17.26
C ASN A 250 -8.62 18.90 -15.82
N GLU A 251 -9.09 20.13 -15.63
CA GLU A 251 -9.29 20.78 -14.33
C GLU A 251 -9.75 19.81 -13.24
N VAL A 252 -9.05 19.91 -12.12
CA VAL A 252 -9.18 19.21 -10.83
C VAL A 252 -10.60 19.29 -10.21
N THR A 253 -11.55 19.96 -10.85
CA THR A 253 -12.89 20.28 -10.35
C THR A 253 -13.85 19.09 -10.31
N LYS A 254 -13.70 18.07 -11.18
CA LYS A 254 -14.68 16.95 -11.26
C LYS A 254 -14.65 15.98 -10.07
N ASN A 255 -13.52 15.85 -9.37
CA ASN A 255 -13.34 14.89 -8.27
C ASN A 255 -13.75 15.45 -6.89
N GLN A 256 -14.17 16.72 -6.81
CA GLN A 256 -14.58 17.39 -5.57
C GLN A 256 -16.10 17.65 -5.51
N THR A 257 -16.92 16.80 -6.13
CA THR A 257 -18.38 16.84 -5.94
C THR A 257 -18.80 15.98 -4.76
N VAL A 258 -19.97 16.28 -4.16
CA VAL A 258 -20.53 15.48 -3.05
C VAL A 258 -20.63 14.00 -3.42
N VAL A 259 -21.09 13.70 -4.64
CA VAL A 259 -21.24 12.32 -5.12
C VAL A 259 -19.88 11.61 -5.25
N ALA A 260 -18.86 12.29 -5.78
CA ALA A 260 -17.50 11.75 -5.90
C ALA A 260 -16.91 11.44 -4.51
N MET A 261 -17.07 12.37 -3.56
CA MET A 261 -16.60 12.17 -2.20
C MET A 261 -17.40 11.08 -1.46
N CYS A 262 -18.69 10.91 -1.76
CA CYS A 262 -19.46 9.77 -1.26
C CYS A 262 -18.90 8.43 -1.75
N LEU A 263 -18.53 8.31 -3.03
CA LEU A 263 -17.85 7.11 -3.54
C LEU A 263 -16.54 6.84 -2.81
N ALA A 264 -15.72 7.87 -2.63
CA ALA A 264 -14.44 7.77 -1.94
C ALA A 264 -14.64 7.32 -0.47
N ALA A 265 -15.55 7.96 0.25
CA ALA A 265 -15.87 7.63 1.64
C ALA A 265 -16.47 6.21 1.77
N ALA A 266 -17.33 5.80 0.83
CA ALA A 266 -17.89 4.45 0.78
C ALA A 266 -16.80 3.38 0.67
N VAL A 267 -15.69 3.63 -0.03
CA VAL A 267 -14.60 2.66 -0.17
C VAL A 267 -13.60 2.75 0.99
N CYS A 268 -13.16 3.95 1.34
CA CYS A 268 -12.05 4.19 2.28
C CYS A 268 -12.43 3.97 3.76
N THR A 269 -13.71 4.04 4.11
CA THR A 269 -14.16 3.82 5.48
C THR A 269 -14.15 2.33 5.84
N ARG A 270 -13.54 1.99 6.99
CA ARG A 270 -13.31 0.62 7.44
C ARG A 270 -14.62 -0.16 7.59
N ASN A 271 -14.69 -1.33 6.96
CA ASN A 271 -15.75 -2.29 7.19
C ASN A 271 -15.54 -3.04 8.52
N ARG A 272 -16.59 -3.11 9.36
CA ARG A 272 -16.64 -3.87 10.60
C ARG A 272 -17.76 -4.93 10.58
N ASN A 273 -18.39 -5.15 9.42
CA ASN A 273 -19.40 -6.19 9.21
C ASN A 273 -18.88 -7.30 8.28
N TRP A 274 -18.79 -8.52 8.80
CA TRP A 274 -18.20 -9.66 8.08
C TRP A 274 -19.25 -10.62 7.50
N ASN A 275 -20.53 -10.24 7.52
CA ASN A 275 -21.58 -11.01 6.86
C ASN A 275 -21.63 -10.66 5.36
N ASN A 276 -21.32 -11.65 4.50
CA ASN A 276 -21.21 -11.44 3.05
C ASN A 276 -22.53 -11.02 2.38
N ASP A 277 -23.66 -11.58 2.80
CA ASP A 277 -24.97 -11.26 2.19
C ASP A 277 -25.41 -9.84 2.56
N GLN A 278 -25.23 -9.46 3.82
CA GLN A 278 -25.45 -8.09 4.27
C GLN A 278 -24.51 -7.12 3.56
N TYR A 279 -23.24 -7.48 3.39
CA TYR A 279 -22.28 -6.63 2.69
C TYR A 279 -22.66 -6.45 1.22
N ARG A 280 -23.08 -7.52 0.54
CA ARG A 280 -23.53 -7.45 -0.86
C ARG A 280 -24.70 -6.49 -1.02
N LYS A 281 -25.76 -6.68 -0.23
CA LYS A 281 -26.98 -5.85 -0.33
C LYS A 281 -26.81 -4.44 0.23
N GLY A 282 -26.13 -4.29 1.36
CA GLY A 282 -26.05 -3.02 2.09
C GLY A 282 -24.79 -2.20 1.79
N VAL A 283 -23.81 -2.73 1.06
CA VAL A 283 -22.63 -1.99 0.60
C VAL A 283 -22.51 -1.96 -0.91
N ILE A 284 -22.48 -3.14 -1.57
CA ILE A 284 -22.17 -3.21 -3.00
C ILE A 284 -23.29 -2.58 -3.84
N GLU A 285 -24.55 -2.93 -3.59
CA GLU A 285 -25.69 -2.38 -4.34
C GLU A 285 -25.84 -0.85 -4.17
N PRO A 286 -25.83 -0.27 -2.95
CA PRO A 286 -25.82 1.18 -2.76
C PRO A 286 -24.62 1.86 -3.41
N TYR A 287 -23.42 1.27 -3.32
CA TYR A 287 -22.23 1.82 -3.97
C TYR A 287 -22.39 1.90 -5.49
N GLN A 288 -22.95 0.86 -6.13
CA GLN A 288 -23.21 0.89 -7.58
C GLN A 288 -24.20 1.99 -7.96
N ARG A 289 -25.25 2.22 -7.14
CA ARG A 289 -26.19 3.33 -7.37
C ARG A 289 -25.51 4.70 -7.27
N ILE A 290 -24.65 4.92 -6.26
CA ILE A 290 -23.84 6.15 -6.19
C ILE A 290 -22.96 6.29 -7.45
N LYS A 291 -22.39 5.18 -7.93
CA LYS A 291 -21.54 5.16 -9.13
C LYS A 291 -22.33 5.46 -10.41
N GLU A 292 -23.57 5.00 -10.52
CA GLU A 292 -24.47 5.34 -11.62
C GLU A 292 -24.80 6.84 -11.62
N ILE A 293 -25.10 7.42 -10.44
CA ILE A 293 -25.28 8.87 -10.28
C ILE A 293 -24.02 9.60 -10.76
N TYR A 294 -22.83 9.16 -10.30
CA TYR A 294 -21.55 9.73 -10.68
C TYR A 294 -21.31 9.73 -12.20
N ASN A 295 -21.48 8.58 -12.84
CA ASN A 295 -21.30 8.45 -14.28
C ASN A 295 -22.30 9.28 -15.09
N SER A 296 -23.52 9.48 -14.58
CA SER A 296 -24.56 10.23 -15.28
C SER A 296 -24.18 11.71 -15.51
N PHE A 297 -23.51 12.35 -14.55
CA PHE A 297 -23.13 13.76 -14.67
C PHE A 297 -21.75 13.93 -15.30
N ILE A 298 -20.82 12.99 -15.09
CA ILE A 298 -19.50 13.03 -15.74
C ILE A 298 -19.61 12.89 -17.24
N ASN A 299 -20.41 11.93 -17.72
CA ASN A 299 -20.58 11.69 -19.16
C ASN A 299 -21.29 12.85 -19.87
N GLN A 300 -22.10 13.62 -19.13
CA GLN A 300 -22.83 14.77 -19.66
C GLN A 300 -22.13 16.11 -19.44
N ALA A 301 -20.96 16.12 -18.78
CA ALA A 301 -20.25 17.32 -18.35
C ALA A 301 -21.14 18.32 -17.57
N LYS A 302 -22.02 17.80 -16.70
CA LYS A 302 -22.91 18.58 -15.83
C LYS A 302 -22.52 18.43 -14.36
N GLU A 303 -22.96 19.37 -13.54
CA GLU A 303 -22.93 19.23 -12.08
C GLU A 303 -24.09 18.33 -11.60
N PRO A 304 -23.90 17.54 -10.52
CA PRO A 304 -24.99 16.78 -9.93
C PRO A 304 -26.06 17.72 -9.36
N THR A 305 -27.33 17.32 -9.43
CA THR A 305 -28.42 18.08 -8.80
C THR A 305 -28.42 17.91 -7.28
N VAL A 306 -29.03 18.83 -6.54
CA VAL A 306 -29.19 18.71 -5.07
C VAL A 306 -29.88 17.39 -4.70
N ALA A 307 -30.88 16.95 -5.47
CA ALA A 307 -31.56 15.67 -5.26
C ALA A 307 -30.58 14.48 -5.40
N GLN A 308 -29.78 14.46 -6.47
CA GLN A 308 -28.76 13.42 -6.67
C GLN A 308 -27.69 13.41 -5.56
N MET A 309 -27.29 14.59 -5.07
CA MET A 309 -26.37 14.68 -3.95
C MET A 309 -26.99 14.15 -2.65
N LYS A 310 -28.27 14.50 -2.35
CA LYS A 310 -29.01 13.96 -1.19
C LYS A 310 -29.13 12.43 -1.27
N ASP A 311 -29.46 11.90 -2.45
CA ASP A 311 -29.53 10.45 -2.67
C ASP A 311 -28.19 9.77 -2.43
N ALA A 312 -27.08 10.34 -2.92
CA ALA A 312 -25.74 9.81 -2.68
C ALA A 312 -25.37 9.81 -1.18
N LEU A 313 -25.69 10.87 -0.43
CA LEU A 313 -25.46 10.95 1.01
C LEU A 313 -26.29 9.92 1.79
N ASN A 314 -27.56 9.71 1.41
CA ASN A 314 -28.43 8.71 2.02
C ASN A 314 -27.95 7.27 1.74
N LEU A 315 -27.54 6.99 0.50
CA LEU A 315 -26.92 5.71 0.14
C LEU A 315 -25.62 5.49 0.94
N LEU A 316 -24.78 6.52 1.10
CA LEU A 316 -23.57 6.44 1.91
C LEU A 316 -23.86 6.13 3.38
N ARG A 317 -24.91 6.72 3.96
CA ARG A 317 -25.36 6.40 5.33
C ARG A 317 -25.75 4.93 5.45
N SER A 318 -26.52 4.42 4.50
CA SER A 318 -26.88 3.00 4.45
C SER A 318 -25.63 2.10 4.40
N ILE A 319 -24.63 2.49 3.60
CA ILE A 319 -23.32 1.81 3.55
C ILE A 319 -22.63 1.83 4.91
N PHE A 320 -22.55 2.99 5.57
CA PHE A 320 -21.90 3.12 6.87
C PHE A 320 -22.60 2.31 7.97
N ASN A 321 -23.93 2.30 7.98
CA ASN A 321 -24.73 1.49 8.88
C ASN A 321 -24.47 -0.01 8.65
N THR A 322 -24.48 -0.45 7.39
CA THR A 322 -24.15 -1.84 7.03
C THR A 322 -22.72 -2.21 7.43
N LYS A 323 -21.76 -1.30 7.23
CA LYS A 323 -20.36 -1.48 7.63
C LYS A 323 -20.13 -1.41 9.14
N LYS A 324 -21.15 -1.09 9.94
CA LYS A 324 -21.07 -0.86 11.39
C LYS A 324 -20.02 0.21 11.73
N VAL A 325 -20.03 1.31 10.98
CA VAL A 325 -19.16 2.46 11.24
C VAL A 325 -19.67 3.19 12.49
N PRO A 326 -18.81 3.48 13.49
CA PRO A 326 -19.21 4.24 14.66
C PRO A 326 -19.84 5.59 14.27
N ILE A 327 -20.94 5.97 14.93
CA ILE A 327 -21.71 7.18 14.62
C ILE A 327 -20.82 8.43 14.54
N LYS A 328 -19.88 8.58 15.49
CA LYS A 328 -18.91 9.68 15.47
C LYS A 328 -18.09 9.73 14.16
N GLU A 329 -17.57 8.58 13.72
CA GLU A 329 -16.82 8.48 12.46
C GLU A 329 -17.73 8.75 11.24
N GLN A 330 -19.00 8.34 11.28
CA GLN A 330 -19.95 8.68 10.21
C GLN A 330 -20.16 10.20 10.08
N ASN A 331 -20.40 10.87 11.20
CA ASN A 331 -20.63 12.32 11.22
C ASN A 331 -19.40 13.09 10.75
N GLU A 332 -18.20 12.72 11.21
CA GLU A 332 -16.94 13.30 10.75
C GLU A 332 -16.78 13.17 9.23
N ARG A 333 -17.18 12.03 8.64
CA ARG A 333 -17.16 11.82 7.18
C ARG A 333 -18.15 12.72 6.45
N PHE A 334 -19.39 12.82 6.92
CA PHE A 334 -20.41 13.68 6.29
C PHE A 334 -20.03 15.16 6.36
N ILE A 335 -19.55 15.61 7.52
CA ILE A 335 -19.04 16.98 7.71
C ILE A 335 -17.90 17.25 6.73
N ASN A 336 -16.90 16.36 6.66
CA ASN A 336 -15.78 16.53 5.76
C ASN A 336 -16.21 16.62 4.29
N ILE A 337 -17.18 15.79 3.85
CA ILE A 337 -17.74 15.87 2.49
C ILE A 337 -18.37 17.23 2.24
N ILE A 338 -19.25 17.69 3.13
CA ILE A 338 -20.02 18.93 2.92
C ILE A 338 -19.11 20.16 2.99
N GLU A 339 -18.14 20.18 3.88
CA GLU A 339 -17.18 21.28 4.00
C GLU A 339 -16.22 21.34 2.81
N THR A 340 -15.64 20.20 2.42
CA THR A 340 -14.67 20.14 1.31
C THR A 340 -15.31 20.53 -0.03
N THR A 341 -16.60 20.25 -0.20
CA THR A 341 -17.34 20.57 -1.42
C THR A 341 -18.02 21.95 -1.37
N GLY A 342 -17.98 22.64 -0.23
CA GLY A 342 -18.60 23.96 -0.06
C GLY A 342 -20.13 23.97 -0.10
N THR A 343 -20.80 22.82 0.08
CA THR A 343 -22.25 22.69 -0.14
C THR A 343 -23.10 22.83 1.12
N LYS A 344 -22.58 23.42 2.20
CA LYS A 344 -23.24 23.50 3.51
C LYS A 344 -24.68 24.03 3.46
N GLN A 345 -24.90 25.11 2.70
CA GLN A 345 -26.23 25.73 2.58
C GLN A 345 -27.28 24.84 1.89
N MET A 346 -26.84 23.84 1.10
CA MET A 346 -27.74 22.93 0.38
C MET A 346 -28.28 21.78 1.26
N PHE A 347 -27.69 21.58 2.44
CA PHE A 347 -27.90 20.43 3.32
C PHE A 347 -28.11 20.82 4.79
N SER A 348 -28.66 22.01 5.06
CA SER A 348 -29.01 22.44 6.43
C SER A 348 -30.02 21.51 7.10
N ASP A 349 -30.87 20.85 6.29
CA ASP A 349 -31.86 19.84 6.70
C ASP A 349 -31.28 18.42 6.81
N PHE A 350 -30.01 18.19 6.44
CA PHE A 350 -29.42 16.87 6.52
C PHE A 350 -29.10 16.52 7.99
N GLU A 351 -29.78 15.50 8.49
CA GLU A 351 -29.72 15.09 9.89
C GLU A 351 -28.56 14.13 10.16
N CYS A 352 -27.63 14.46 11.04
CA CYS A 352 -26.60 13.54 11.53
C CYS A 352 -27.08 12.80 12.79
N GLU A 353 -26.72 11.52 12.95
CA GLU A 353 -27.10 10.75 14.13
C GLU A 353 -26.25 11.16 15.34
N ILE A 354 -26.85 11.30 16.53
CA ILE A 354 -26.14 11.66 17.78
C ILE A 354 -26.19 10.53 18.83
N GLY A 355 -26.73 9.36 18.46
CA GLY A 355 -26.84 8.16 19.30
C GLY A 355 -28.25 7.92 19.84
N GLY A 356 -28.61 6.68 20.15
CA GLY A 356 -29.88 6.33 20.83
C GLY A 356 -31.16 6.71 20.07
N ASN A 357 -31.16 6.58 18.73
CA ASN A 357 -32.24 7.01 17.80
C ASN A 357 -32.45 8.53 17.69
N TYR A 358 -31.57 9.35 18.26
CA TYR A 358 -31.63 10.80 18.12
C TYR A 358 -30.81 11.28 16.92
N THR A 359 -31.36 12.26 16.21
CA THR A 359 -30.69 12.97 15.12
C THR A 359 -30.61 14.46 15.41
N GLN A 360 -29.65 15.14 14.80
CA GLN A 360 -29.48 16.60 14.88
C GLN A 360 -29.11 17.13 13.50
N SER A 361 -29.62 18.31 13.12
CA SER A 361 -29.21 18.95 11.86
C SER A 361 -27.71 19.20 11.81
N LEU A 362 -27.14 19.18 10.61
CA LEU A 362 -25.71 19.42 10.40
C LEU A 362 -25.25 20.77 10.97
N GLU A 363 -26.09 21.80 10.88
CA GLU A 363 -25.84 23.10 11.52
C GLU A 363 -25.73 23.01 13.04
N GLY A 364 -26.59 22.21 13.68
CA GLY A 364 -26.56 22.02 15.12
C GLY A 364 -25.32 21.29 15.65
N ILE A 365 -24.63 20.52 14.80
CA ILE A 365 -23.38 19.83 15.14
C ILE A 365 -22.16 20.73 14.89
N LEU A 366 -22.16 21.54 13.83
CA LEU A 366 -21.03 22.43 13.48
C LEU A 366 -20.91 23.69 14.35
N VAL A 367 -21.96 24.04 15.11
CA VAL A 367 -22.01 25.22 15.99
C VAL A 367 -21.53 24.90 17.41
N LYS A 368 -21.24 23.64 17.74
CA LYS A 368 -20.64 23.20 19.01
C LYS A 368 -19.19 22.80 18.80
#